data_AF-A0A5C3KNF5-F1
#
_entry.id   AF-A0A5C3KNF5-F1
#
_cell.length_a   1.000
_cell.length_b   1.000
_cell.length_c   1.000
_cell.angle_alpha   90.00
_cell.angle_beta   90.00
_cell.angle_gamma   90.00
#
_symmetry.space_group_name_H-M   'P 1'
#
loop_
_entity.id
_entity.type
_entity.pdbx_description
1 polymer ?
#
loop_
_entity_poly.entity_id
_entity_poly.type
_entity_poly.pdbx_seq_one_letter_code
_entity_poly.pdbx_strand_id
1 'polypeptide(L)'
;MATKIHDIFGETQPTSPTSQTNVAHRWPPPEHRSRAAEFYGFVAWTSTYILFIIYLLWAILPDEFIIWTGITWYPNREWAILLPAWTVMGVLFTYFAYLTLALAGTPSLDEMRSITDDCVIYPDPQCGRNVYLESTKPGALPELYDIPIGMVNKVLYQRHVGRQDIQHKKHL
;
A
#
# COMPACT_ATOMS: atom_id res chain seq x y z
N MET A 1 5.04 66.50 39.26
CA MET A 1 5.31 66.70 37.82
C MET A 1 6.82 66.65 37.64
N ALA A 2 7.30 65.80 36.71
CA ALA A 2 8.68 65.44 36.30
C ALA A 2 9.42 64.39 37.18
N THR A 3 9.58 63.10 36.81
CA THR A 3 10.37 62.35 35.76
C THR A 3 11.50 61.59 36.47
N LYS A 4 11.37 60.27 36.73
CA LYS A 4 11.79 59.10 35.91
C LYS A 4 13.30 59.05 35.60
N ILE A 5 13.82 57.82 35.64
CA ILE A 5 15.09 57.31 35.11
C ILE A 5 16.19 57.17 36.18
N HIS A 6 16.28 55.97 36.76
CA HIS A 6 17.53 55.21 36.92
C HIS A 6 17.19 53.76 37.36
N ASP A 7 16.35 53.08 36.57
CA ASP A 7 16.36 51.62 36.48
C ASP A 7 17.44 51.25 35.45
N ILE A 8 18.69 51.21 35.90
CA ILE A 8 19.84 50.70 35.14
C ILE A 8 20.61 49.85 36.16
N PHE A 9 21.03 48.65 35.78
CA PHE A 9 21.62 47.58 36.60
C PHE A 9 20.61 46.57 37.17
N GLY A 10 19.96 45.87 36.24
CA GLY A 10 19.36 44.56 36.51
C GLY A 10 20.44 43.55 36.90
N GLU A 11 20.22 42.90 38.03
CA GLU A 11 21.08 41.89 38.63
C GLU A 11 21.01 40.57 37.84
N THR A 12 22.17 40.00 37.60
CA THR A 12 22.41 38.80 36.79
C THR A 12 21.91 37.54 37.49
N GLN A 13 20.86 36.89 36.96
CA GLN A 13 20.68 35.45 37.12
C GLN A 13 21.15 34.73 35.85
N PRO A 14 22.04 33.73 35.93
CA PRO A 14 22.34 32.88 34.79
C PRO A 14 21.13 31.98 34.50
N THR A 15 20.34 32.38 33.51
CA THR A 15 19.27 31.55 32.96
C THR A 15 19.91 30.37 32.23
N SER A 16 20.06 29.25 32.92
CA SER A 16 20.18 27.95 32.27
C SER A 16 18.99 27.81 31.30
N PRO A 17 19.20 27.62 29.99
CA PRO A 17 18.10 27.28 29.11
C PRO A 17 17.71 25.85 29.43
N THR A 18 16.80 25.67 30.40
CA THR A 18 15.97 24.48 30.48
C THR A 18 15.35 24.32 29.11
N SER A 19 15.84 23.32 28.38
CA SER A 19 15.39 22.93 27.06
C SER A 19 13.87 22.74 27.09
N GLN A 20 13.12 23.78 26.71
CA GLN A 20 11.75 23.65 26.22
C GLN A 20 11.77 23.38 24.71
N THR A 21 12.79 22.68 24.24
CA THR A 21 12.92 22.27 22.84
C THR A 21 12.27 20.90 22.71
N ASN A 22 11.17 20.85 21.96
CA ASN A 22 10.44 19.65 21.48
C ASN A 22 9.13 19.23 22.16
N VAL A 23 8.24 20.18 22.49
CA VAL A 23 6.79 19.86 22.55
C VAL A 23 6.02 20.41 21.33
N ALA A 24 6.61 21.33 20.56
CA ALA A 24 5.95 22.00 19.44
C ALA A 24 5.91 21.20 18.11
N HIS A 25 6.45 19.99 18.04
CA HIS A 25 6.43 19.16 16.82
C HIS A 25 6.02 17.72 17.12
N ARG A 26 4.79 17.54 17.59
CA ARG A 26 4.10 16.26 17.47
C ARG A 26 2.82 16.49 16.68
N TRP A 27 3.02 16.62 15.38
CA TRP A 27 1.96 16.50 14.37
C TRP A 27 1.96 15.04 13.90
N PRO A 28 0.81 14.35 13.88
CA PRO A 28 -0.54 14.87 14.09
C PRO A 28 -0.84 15.11 15.60
N PRO A 29 -1.83 15.97 15.92
CA PRO A 29 -2.25 16.25 17.30
C PRO A 29 -2.58 14.95 18.06
N PRO A 30 -2.49 14.92 19.40
CA PRO A 30 -2.95 13.78 20.18
C PRO A 30 -4.43 13.55 19.87
N GLU A 31 -4.69 12.52 19.08
CA GLU A 31 -6.03 12.10 18.70
C GLU A 31 -6.78 11.83 20.00
N HIS A 32 -7.77 12.66 20.32
CA HIS A 32 -8.72 12.38 21.39
C HIS A 32 -9.66 11.29 20.86
N ARG A 33 -9.10 10.08 20.71
CA ARG A 33 -9.80 8.91 20.24
C ARG A 33 -10.80 8.56 21.33
N SER A 34 -12.06 8.85 21.07
CA SER A 34 -13.14 8.46 21.97
C SER A 34 -13.02 6.96 22.24
N ARG A 35 -12.89 6.58 23.52
CA ARG A 35 -12.86 5.17 23.97
C ARG A 35 -14.08 4.36 23.48
N ALA A 36 -15.11 5.04 22.97
CA ALA A 36 -16.30 4.42 22.41
C ALA A 36 -16.00 3.30 21.41
N ALA A 37 -15.03 3.47 20.50
CA ALA A 37 -14.69 2.45 19.50
C ALA A 37 -14.19 1.14 20.14
N GLU A 38 -13.45 1.22 21.25
CA GLU A 38 -12.92 0.06 21.98
C GLU A 38 -14.04 -0.72 22.67
N PHE A 39 -15.03 0.00 23.24
CA PHE A 39 -16.20 -0.63 23.87
C PHE A 39 -17.10 -1.32 22.84
N TYR A 40 -17.34 -0.71 21.68
CA TYR A 40 -18.12 -1.36 20.61
C TYR A 40 -17.43 -2.62 20.10
N GLY A 41 -16.11 -2.60 19.95
CA GLY A 41 -15.33 -3.79 19.57
C GLY A 41 -15.47 -4.92 20.58
N PHE A 42 -15.38 -4.62 21.88
CA PHE A 42 -15.54 -5.63 22.93
C PHE A 42 -16.95 -6.23 22.97
N VAL A 43 -17.99 -5.39 22.86
CA VAL A 43 -19.38 -5.84 22.85
C VAL A 43 -19.66 -6.68 21.61
N ALA A 44 -19.20 -6.24 20.42
CA ALA A 44 -19.36 -6.97 19.18
C ALA A 44 -18.61 -8.31 19.19
N TRP A 45 -17.39 -8.35 19.73
CA TRP A 45 -16.62 -9.59 19.85
C TRP A 45 -17.30 -10.58 20.80
N THR A 46 -17.72 -10.12 21.98
CA THR A 46 -18.39 -10.95 22.98
C THR A 46 -19.73 -11.47 22.45
N SER A 47 -20.54 -10.61 21.83
CA SER A 47 -21.83 -11.00 21.27
C SER A 47 -21.68 -12.00 20.12
N THR A 48 -20.69 -11.80 19.24
CA THR A 48 -20.38 -12.73 18.15
C THR A 48 -20.00 -14.10 18.68
N TYR A 49 -19.17 -14.16 19.74
CA TYR A 49 -18.75 -15.44 20.33
C TYR A 49 -19.92 -16.16 21.03
N ILE A 50 -20.77 -15.43 21.75
CA ILE A 50 -21.98 -15.99 22.38
C ILE A 50 -22.91 -16.56 21.31
N LEU A 51 -23.20 -15.79 20.24
CA LEU A 51 -24.03 -16.24 19.13
C LEU A 51 -23.41 -17.45 18.43
N PHE A 52 -22.10 -17.48 18.27
CA PHE A 52 -21.38 -18.61 17.68
C PHE A 52 -21.49 -19.88 18.53
N ILE A 53 -21.37 -19.77 19.86
CA ILE A 53 -21.59 -20.92 20.76
C ILE A 53 -23.03 -21.42 20.66
N ILE A 54 -24.02 -20.52 20.68
CA ILE A 54 -25.44 -20.88 20.51
C ILE A 54 -25.66 -21.58 19.17
N TYR A 55 -25.05 -21.08 18.10
CA TYR A 55 -25.08 -21.69 16.77
C TYR A 55 -24.46 -23.09 16.76
N LEU A 56 -23.30 -23.29 17.38
CA LEU A 56 -22.66 -24.61 17.48
C LEU A 56 -23.49 -25.58 18.30
N LEU A 57 -24.05 -25.13 19.42
CA LEU A 57 -24.97 -25.93 20.22
C LEU A 57 -26.17 -26.34 19.36
N TRP A 58 -26.82 -25.40 18.69
CA TRP A 58 -27.93 -25.70 17.79
C TRP A 58 -27.57 -26.68 16.65
N ALA A 59 -26.37 -26.57 16.07
CA ALA A 59 -25.91 -27.44 15.00
C ALA A 59 -25.61 -28.88 15.46
N ILE A 60 -25.12 -29.06 16.69
CA ILE A 60 -24.61 -30.36 17.19
C ILE A 60 -25.63 -31.09 18.08
N LEU A 61 -26.50 -30.38 18.81
CA LEU A 61 -27.38 -31.00 19.80
C LEU A 61 -28.47 -31.88 19.14
N PRO A 62 -28.85 -33.03 19.73
CA PRO A 62 -29.98 -33.84 19.26
C PRO A 62 -31.33 -33.11 19.38
N ASP A 63 -32.31 -33.50 18.55
CA ASP A 63 -33.64 -32.87 18.50
C ASP A 63 -34.38 -32.93 19.84
N GLU A 64 -34.16 -34.00 20.58
CA GLU A 64 -34.76 -34.26 21.89
C GLU A 64 -34.50 -33.12 22.89
N PHE A 65 -33.28 -32.58 22.90
CA PHE A 65 -32.89 -31.49 23.79
C PHE A 65 -33.47 -30.13 23.35
N ILE A 66 -33.59 -29.91 22.04
CA ILE A 66 -34.16 -28.67 21.49
C ILE A 66 -35.66 -28.60 21.78
N ILE A 67 -36.37 -29.71 21.58
CA ILE A 67 -37.80 -29.83 21.87
C ILE A 67 -38.05 -29.70 23.37
N TRP A 68 -37.18 -30.28 24.22
CA TRP A 68 -37.25 -30.12 25.68
C TRP A 68 -37.09 -28.67 26.14
N THR A 69 -36.28 -27.87 25.42
CA THR A 69 -36.11 -26.43 25.67
C THR A 69 -37.35 -25.61 25.27
N GLY A 70 -38.37 -26.24 24.67
CA GLY A 70 -39.64 -25.62 24.30
C GLY A 70 -39.66 -24.98 22.90
N ILE A 71 -38.65 -25.25 22.07
CA ILE A 71 -38.54 -24.72 20.71
C ILE A 71 -39.21 -25.70 19.74
N THR A 72 -40.44 -25.38 19.34
CA THR A 72 -41.25 -26.22 18.44
C THR A 72 -40.96 -26.02 16.95
N TRP A 73 -40.33 -24.91 16.57
CA TRP A 73 -39.94 -24.65 15.19
C TRP A 73 -38.55 -24.05 15.12
N TYR A 74 -37.67 -24.69 14.35
CA TYR A 74 -36.33 -24.20 14.03
C TYR A 74 -36.01 -24.53 12.55
N PRO A 75 -35.15 -23.75 11.86
CA PRO A 75 -34.83 -23.98 10.45
C PRO A 75 -34.13 -25.33 10.22
N ASN A 76 -34.15 -25.86 9.00
CA ASN A 76 -33.58 -27.19 8.72
C ASN A 76 -32.08 -27.27 9.15
N ARG A 77 -31.64 -28.41 9.69
CA ARG A 77 -30.26 -28.61 10.19
C ARG A 77 -29.20 -28.44 9.10
N GLU A 78 -29.57 -28.64 7.83
CA GLU A 78 -28.69 -28.40 6.68
C GLU A 78 -28.16 -26.96 6.60
N TRP A 79 -28.85 -25.99 7.18
CA TRP A 79 -28.38 -24.60 7.25
C TRP A 79 -27.09 -24.47 8.07
N ALA A 80 -26.83 -25.39 9.00
CA ALA A 80 -25.59 -25.45 9.75
C ALA A 80 -24.36 -25.74 8.86
N ILE A 81 -24.52 -26.46 7.74
CA ILE A 81 -23.41 -26.69 6.81
C ILE A 81 -23.42 -25.73 5.62
N LEU A 82 -24.61 -25.27 5.20
CA LEU A 82 -24.75 -24.30 4.11
C LEU A 82 -24.09 -22.96 4.46
N LEU A 83 -24.33 -22.41 5.66
CA LEU A 83 -23.76 -21.11 6.05
C LEU A 83 -22.23 -21.06 5.97
N PRO A 84 -21.45 -21.98 6.59
CA PRO A 84 -20.00 -21.96 6.47
C PRO A 84 -19.53 -22.25 5.04
N ALA A 85 -20.19 -23.16 4.32
CA ALA A 85 -19.83 -23.46 2.93
C ALA A 85 -19.99 -22.24 2.01
N TRP A 86 -21.13 -21.53 2.10
CA TRP A 86 -21.37 -20.30 1.35
C TRP A 86 -20.43 -19.16 1.77
N THR A 87 -20.04 -19.10 3.05
CA THR A 87 -19.06 -18.11 3.51
C THR A 87 -17.70 -18.33 2.86
N VAL A 88 -17.21 -19.58 2.83
CA VAL A 88 -15.94 -19.93 2.15
C VAL A 88 -16.02 -19.62 0.65
N MET A 89 -17.13 -19.97 0.00
CA MET A 89 -17.33 -19.65 -1.42
C MET A 89 -17.37 -18.14 -1.68
N GLY A 90 -18.01 -17.35 -0.82
CA GLY A 90 -18.04 -15.89 -0.91
C GLY A 90 -16.65 -15.24 -0.77
N VAL A 91 -15.83 -15.75 0.15
CA VAL A 91 -14.44 -15.30 0.31
C VAL A 91 -13.62 -15.62 -0.95
N LEU A 92 -13.66 -16.86 -1.43
CA LEU A 92 -12.98 -17.25 -2.67
C LEU A 92 -13.45 -16.43 -3.86
N PHE A 93 -14.77 -16.22 -3.98
CA PHE A 93 -15.35 -15.41 -5.04
C PHE A 93 -14.82 -13.97 -5.01
N THR A 94 -14.66 -13.37 -3.83
CA THR A 94 -14.10 -12.02 -3.69
C THR A 94 -12.66 -11.96 -4.17
N TYR A 95 -11.83 -12.98 -3.86
CA TYR A 95 -10.46 -13.07 -4.38
C TYR A 95 -10.42 -13.22 -5.90
N PHE A 96 -11.23 -14.11 -6.48
CA PHE A 96 -11.30 -14.29 -7.93
C PHE A 96 -11.83 -13.04 -8.64
N ALA A 97 -12.83 -12.38 -8.07
CA ALA A 97 -13.37 -11.13 -8.60
C ALA A 97 -12.29 -10.03 -8.58
N TYR A 98 -11.58 -9.88 -7.46
CA TYR A 98 -10.47 -8.94 -7.35
C TYR A 98 -9.34 -9.25 -8.35
N LEU A 99 -8.95 -10.52 -8.47
CA LEU A 99 -7.96 -10.96 -9.45
C LEU A 99 -8.39 -10.62 -10.88
N THR A 100 -9.65 -10.92 -11.22
CA THR A 100 -10.19 -10.63 -12.56
C THR A 100 -10.22 -9.13 -12.83
N LEU A 101 -10.60 -8.33 -11.84
CA LEU A 101 -10.61 -6.88 -11.96
C LEU A 101 -9.20 -6.30 -12.08
N ALA A 102 -8.24 -6.82 -11.32
CA ALA A 102 -6.83 -6.43 -11.43
C ALA A 102 -6.26 -6.77 -12.81
N LEU A 103 -6.56 -7.97 -13.33
CA LEU A 103 -6.17 -8.36 -14.69
C LEU A 103 -6.84 -7.49 -15.76
N ALA A 104 -8.13 -7.18 -15.61
CA ALA A 104 -8.86 -6.30 -16.52
C ALA A 104 -8.33 -4.85 -16.50
N GLY A 105 -7.81 -4.39 -15.36
CA GLY A 105 -7.20 -3.07 -15.21
C GLY A 105 -5.73 -2.98 -15.66
N THR A 106 -5.09 -4.10 -16.00
CA THR A 106 -3.69 -4.11 -16.45
C THR A 106 -3.62 -3.85 -17.96
N PRO A 107 -2.74 -2.95 -18.45
CA PRO A 107 -2.54 -2.75 -19.89
C PRO A 107 -1.99 -4.04 -20.54
N SER A 108 -2.13 -4.15 -21.87
CA SER A 108 -1.62 -5.32 -22.59
C SER A 108 -0.11 -5.49 -22.38
N LEU A 109 0.37 -6.74 -22.29
CA LEU A 109 1.79 -7.04 -22.03
C LEU A 109 2.74 -6.55 -23.14
N ASP A 110 2.20 -6.26 -24.33
CA ASP A 110 2.97 -5.74 -25.48
C ASP A 110 3.11 -4.21 -25.43
N GLU A 111 2.38 -3.54 -24.55
CA GLU A 111 2.41 -2.09 -24.42
C GLU A 111 3.52 -1.64 -23.45
N MET A 112 4.37 -0.71 -23.88
CA MET A 112 5.45 -0.13 -23.07
C MET A 112 4.95 0.50 -21.75
N ARG A 113 3.66 0.90 -21.71
CA ARG A 113 2.98 1.42 -20.52
C ARG A 113 2.85 0.39 -19.39
N SER A 114 3.05 -0.90 -19.66
CA SER A 114 3.15 -1.90 -18.59
C SER A 114 4.44 -1.77 -17.77
N ILE A 115 5.50 -1.16 -18.33
CA ILE A 115 6.81 -1.00 -17.68
C ILE A 115 7.07 0.47 -17.29
N THR A 116 6.40 1.40 -17.97
CA THR A 116 6.61 2.85 -17.86
C THR A 116 5.41 3.51 -17.21
N ASP A 117 5.63 4.39 -16.22
CA ASP A 117 4.57 5.18 -15.60
C ASP A 117 4.35 6.55 -16.30
N ASP A 118 3.31 7.27 -15.89
CA ASP A 118 2.98 8.60 -16.46
C ASP A 118 3.97 9.69 -16.01
N CYS A 119 4.90 9.39 -15.10
CA CYS A 119 5.90 10.33 -14.59
C CYS A 119 7.25 10.24 -15.33
N VAL A 120 7.36 9.36 -16.34
CA VAL A 120 8.59 9.22 -17.13
C VAL A 120 8.79 10.40 -18.08
N ILE A 121 10.01 10.93 -18.08
CA ILE A 121 10.39 12.10 -18.88
C ILE A 121 11.19 11.63 -20.10
N TYR A 122 10.54 11.61 -21.27
CA TYR A 122 11.19 11.32 -22.55
C TYR A 122 11.46 12.60 -23.36
N PRO A 123 12.57 12.66 -24.12
CA PRO A 123 12.79 13.75 -25.05
C PRO A 123 11.78 13.71 -26.18
N ASP A 124 11.33 14.88 -26.65
CA ASP A 124 10.37 14.98 -27.75
C ASP A 124 10.92 14.32 -29.04
N PRO A 125 10.28 13.26 -29.56
CA PRO A 125 10.73 12.57 -30.75
C PRO A 125 10.71 13.45 -32.02
N GLN A 126 9.91 14.52 -32.03
CA GLN A 126 9.83 15.44 -33.18
C GLN A 126 10.99 16.43 -33.26
N CYS A 127 11.76 16.58 -32.17
CA CYS A 127 12.90 17.49 -32.10
C CYS A 127 14.03 17.08 -33.08
N GLY A 128 14.02 15.84 -33.61
CA GLY A 128 15.01 15.35 -34.58
C GLY A 128 16.45 15.28 -34.04
N ARG A 129 16.67 15.68 -32.79
CA ARG A 129 17.95 15.73 -32.10
C ARG A 129 18.01 14.60 -31.08
N ASN A 130 19.07 13.80 -31.14
CA ASN A 130 19.31 12.73 -30.18
C ASN A 130 19.88 13.32 -28.87
N VAL A 131 18.99 13.73 -27.96
CA VAL A 131 19.34 14.36 -26.66
C VAL A 131 20.31 13.50 -25.85
N TYR A 132 20.16 12.17 -25.91
CA TYR A 132 21.06 11.22 -25.24
C TYR A 132 22.52 11.28 -25.75
N LEU A 133 22.73 11.51 -27.06
CA LEU A 133 24.08 11.63 -27.63
C LEU A 133 24.71 12.99 -27.33
N GLU A 134 23.88 14.04 -27.32
CA GLU A 134 24.31 15.40 -26.96
C GLU A 134 24.79 15.47 -25.51
N SER A 135 24.15 14.70 -24.63
CA SER A 135 24.53 14.52 -23.23
C SER A 135 25.88 13.83 -23.05
N THR A 136 26.43 13.19 -24.08
CA THR A 136 27.74 12.50 -24.02
C THR A 136 28.91 13.45 -24.33
N LYS A 137 28.65 14.69 -24.76
CA LYS A 137 29.69 15.64 -25.12
C LYS A 137 30.43 16.16 -23.86
N PRO A 138 31.77 16.28 -23.89
CA PRO A 138 32.52 16.79 -22.75
C PRO A 138 32.13 18.24 -22.46
N GLY A 139 31.59 18.48 -21.26
CA GLY A 139 31.13 19.80 -20.82
C GLY A 139 29.65 20.10 -21.08
N ALA A 140 28.87 19.15 -21.64
CA ALA A 140 27.42 19.29 -21.72
C ALA A 140 26.79 19.12 -20.32
N LEU A 141 25.80 19.97 -20.00
CA LEU A 141 24.95 19.79 -18.83
C LEU A 141 23.66 19.08 -19.29
N PRO A 142 23.53 17.76 -19.08
CA PRO A 142 22.37 17.03 -19.58
C PRO A 142 21.11 17.41 -18.79
N GLU A 143 20.03 17.63 -19.53
CA GLU A 143 18.69 17.69 -18.96
C GLU A 143 18.29 16.31 -18.42
N LEU A 144 17.45 16.29 -17.38
CA LEU A 144 17.02 15.06 -16.72
C LEU A 144 15.97 14.34 -17.59
N TYR A 145 16.42 13.32 -18.32
CA TYR A 145 15.56 12.43 -19.11
C TYR A 145 15.78 10.98 -18.69
N ASP A 146 14.70 10.21 -18.70
CA ASP A 146 14.75 8.78 -18.49
C ASP A 146 15.24 8.06 -19.75
N ILE A 147 15.98 6.98 -19.56
CA ILE A 147 16.51 6.16 -20.66
C ILE A 147 15.63 4.92 -20.79
N PRO A 148 14.95 4.71 -21.93
CA PRO A 148 14.08 3.55 -22.09
C PRO A 148 14.89 2.26 -22.01
N ILE A 149 14.38 1.28 -21.26
CA ILE A 149 15.07 0.00 -21.01
C ILE A 149 15.42 -0.75 -22.32
N GLY A 150 14.60 -0.62 -23.36
CA GLY A 150 14.89 -1.18 -24.68
C GLY A 150 16.18 -0.61 -25.29
N MET A 151 16.45 0.69 -25.10
CA MET A 151 17.69 1.32 -25.57
C MET A 151 18.89 0.84 -24.77
N VAL A 152 18.77 0.75 -23.45
CA VAL A 152 19.83 0.23 -22.57
C VAL A 152 20.16 -1.22 -22.94
N ASN A 153 19.15 -2.08 -23.06
CA ASN A 153 19.34 -3.48 -23.41
C ASN A 153 20.00 -3.63 -24.79
N LYS A 154 19.56 -2.82 -25.76
CA LYS A 154 20.16 -2.80 -27.10
C LYS A 154 21.64 -2.41 -27.03
N VAL A 155 22.00 -1.34 -26.32
CA VAL A 155 23.40 -0.89 -26.21
C VAL A 155 24.28 -1.89 -25.47
N LEU A 156 23.79 -2.43 -24.34
CA LEU A 156 24.56 -3.35 -23.51
C LEU A 156 24.72 -4.75 -24.15
N TYR A 157 23.65 -5.30 -24.73
CA TYR A 157 23.62 -6.71 -25.11
C TYR A 157 23.73 -6.97 -26.62
N GLN A 158 23.40 -5.99 -27.50
CA GLN A 158 23.46 -6.22 -28.95
C GLN A 158 24.90 -6.42 -29.48
N ARG A 159 25.92 -6.04 -28.70
CA ARG A 159 27.33 -6.16 -29.09
C ARG A 159 27.89 -7.59 -29.07
N HIS A 160 27.21 -8.54 -28.41
CA HIS A 160 27.74 -9.91 -28.25
C HIS A 160 27.32 -10.89 -29.35
N VAL A 161 26.27 -10.61 -30.13
CA VAL A 161 25.77 -11.55 -31.14
C VAL A 161 26.65 -11.57 -32.41
N GLY A 162 27.20 -10.43 -32.83
CA GLY A 162 27.94 -10.34 -34.11
C GLY A 162 29.39 -10.86 -34.11
N ARG A 163 29.97 -11.24 -32.96
CA ARG A 163 31.41 -11.61 -32.88
C ARG A 163 31.67 -13.12 -32.92
N GLN A 164 30.67 -13.96 -32.68
CA GLN A 164 30.83 -15.42 -32.76
C GLN A 164 30.66 -15.94 -34.20
N ASP A 165 29.75 -15.33 -34.98
CA ASP A 165 29.51 -15.73 -36.38
C ASP A 165 30.72 -15.48 -37.30
N ILE A 166 31.50 -14.43 -37.02
CA ILE A 166 32.72 -14.09 -37.77
C ILE A 166 33.88 -15.05 -37.43
N GLN A 167 33.89 -15.65 -36.24
CA GLN A 167 34.91 -16.64 -35.86
C GLN A 167 34.56 -18.03 -36.40
N HIS A 168 33.29 -18.43 -36.39
CA HIS A 168 32.87 -19.71 -36.95
C HIS A 168 33.08 -19.81 -38.47
N LYS A 169 32.92 -18.70 -39.20
CA LYS A 169 33.12 -18.64 -40.66
C LYS A 169 34.59 -18.52 -41.10
N LYS A 170 35.54 -18.42 -40.17
CA LYS A 170 36.99 -18.37 -40.46
C LYS A 170 37.69 -19.72 -40.29
N HIS A 171 36.97 -20.72 -39.76
CA HIS A 171 37.47 -22.07 -39.55
C HIS A 171 36.81 -23.12 -40.48
N LEU A 172 36.11 -22.65 -41.52
CA LEU A 172 35.62 -23.40 -42.67
C LEU A 172 36.20 -22.76 -43.94
#